data_AF-A0A349TFM5-F1
#
_entry.id   AF-A0A349TFM5-F1
#
_cell.length_a   1.000
_cell.length_b   1.000
_cell.length_c   1.000
_cell.angle_alpha   90.00
_cell.angle_beta   90.00
_cell.angle_gamma   90.00
#
_symmetry.space_group_name_H-M   'P 1'
#
loop_
_entity.id
_entity.type
_entity.pdbx_description
1 polymer ?
#
loop_
_entity_poly.entity_id
_entity_poly.type
_entity_poly.pdbx_seq_one_letter_code
_entity_poly.pdbx_strand_id
1 'polypeptide(L)'
;MILRTLFSQWCFIAFAAIMVSTLAYAGTQAEADDASGTEVQDVDPELVAAALKSSPEGLGVSFLVNRYMIKLADLATEGIQIQTPEGVIDKRSATVKKRESERRLHAYRQAILQRGFDDLSGVYRIASVTPSCADSRSLWLSGAVEGIFEKFEFSQRSFEFALSITPTIESGIKDDIGTLDLEGVVVESNLVIEDPINSDYFLEGESLGERIEIRPRLDVLKGWPSWASPPKKRDLKNCKLVLERHESE
;
A
#
# COMPACT_ATOMS: atom_id res chain seq x y z
N MET A 1 19.70 26.69 -16.30
CA MET A 1 20.00 27.14 -14.92
C MET A 1 18.81 26.84 -13.98
N ILE A 2 18.22 25.64 -14.07
CA ILE A 2 17.05 25.19 -13.28
C ILE A 2 17.29 23.79 -12.66
N LEU A 3 18.38 23.09 -13.00
CA LEU A 3 18.68 21.73 -12.53
C LEU A 3 19.56 21.62 -11.26
N ARG A 4 19.86 22.73 -10.56
CA ARG A 4 20.77 22.72 -9.40
C ARG A 4 20.12 22.87 -8.03
N THR A 5 18.80 23.00 -7.97
CA THR A 5 18.08 23.24 -6.70
C THR A 5 17.42 22.01 -6.09
N LEU A 6 17.33 20.88 -6.82
CA LEU A 6 16.63 19.67 -6.33
C LEU A 6 17.51 18.71 -5.50
N PHE A 7 18.84 18.87 -5.49
CA PHE A 7 19.75 17.95 -4.79
C PHE A 7 20.10 18.33 -3.35
N SER A 8 19.65 19.49 -2.84
CA SER A 8 20.11 20.05 -1.57
C SER A 8 19.18 19.82 -0.36
N GLN A 9 18.02 19.16 -0.53
CA GLN A 9 17.05 18.93 0.56
C GLN A 9 16.78 17.45 0.88
N TRP A 10 17.52 16.52 0.26
CA TRP A 10 17.29 15.07 0.40
C TRP A 10 18.28 14.36 1.33
N CYS A 11 18.71 15.03 2.40
CA CYS A 11 19.45 14.40 3.48
C CYS A 11 18.85 14.81 4.82
N PHE A 12 18.72 13.84 5.72
CA PHE A 12 18.18 13.91 7.08
C PHE A 12 16.65 13.72 7.19
N ILE A 13 16.21 12.47 7.12
CA ILE A 13 15.70 11.69 8.27
C ILE A 13 15.60 10.24 7.76
N ALA A 14 16.65 9.45 8.02
CA ALA A 14 16.62 8.00 7.87
C ALA A 14 16.71 7.42 9.28
N PHE A 15 15.56 7.05 9.84
CA PHE A 15 15.49 6.11 10.95
C PHE A 15 14.54 4.99 10.53
N ALA A 16 15.16 3.88 10.12
CA ALA A 16 14.61 2.54 9.92
C ALA A 16 13.45 2.38 8.93
N ALA A 17 13.67 2.75 7.65
CA ALA A 17 13.09 2.01 6.55
C ALA A 17 14.07 0.87 6.21
N ILE A 18 13.76 -0.37 6.60
CA ILE A 18 14.45 -1.54 6.04
C ILE A 18 13.94 -1.64 4.59
N MET A 19 14.68 -1.06 3.65
CA MET A 19 14.53 -1.37 2.23
C MET A 19 14.96 -2.81 2.00
N VAL A 20 13.99 -3.73 1.95
CA VAL A 20 14.17 -5.01 1.26
C VAL A 20 13.91 -4.73 -0.22
N SER A 21 14.97 -4.45 -0.97
CA SER A 21 14.94 -4.46 -2.42
C SER A 21 14.57 -5.87 -2.90
N THR A 22 13.36 -6.07 -3.42
CA THR A 22 13.02 -7.26 -4.21
C THR A 22 13.61 -7.11 -5.61
N LEU A 23 14.88 -7.51 -5.74
CA LEU A 23 15.45 -7.89 -7.02
C LEU A 23 14.79 -9.20 -7.47
N ALA A 24 14.07 -9.13 -8.59
CA ALA A 24 13.81 -10.20 -9.56
C ALA A 24 13.79 -11.65 -9.02
N TYR A 25 12.58 -12.16 -8.75
CA TYR A 25 12.30 -13.59 -8.78
C TYR A 25 11.16 -13.87 -9.78
N ALA A 26 11.44 -13.59 -11.05
CA ALA A 26 10.66 -14.13 -12.16
C ALA A 26 11.29 -15.48 -12.54
N GLY A 27 10.61 -16.58 -12.19
CA GLY A 27 10.99 -17.90 -12.66
C GLY A 27 10.64 -19.04 -11.71
N THR A 28 9.58 -19.76 -12.07
CA THR A 28 9.27 -21.15 -11.65
C THR A 28 8.84 -21.39 -10.21
N GLN A 29 7.53 -21.30 -9.97
CA GLN A 29 6.81 -22.28 -9.15
C GLN A 29 5.31 -22.29 -9.55
N ALA A 30 5.07 -22.80 -10.75
CA ALA A 30 3.85 -23.55 -11.02
C ALA A 30 4.15 -25.01 -10.62
N GLU A 31 3.18 -25.65 -9.98
CA GLU A 31 3.14 -27.07 -9.58
C GLU A 31 4.04 -27.51 -8.40
N ALA A 32 3.46 -27.41 -7.20
CA ALA A 32 3.49 -28.50 -6.23
C ALA A 32 2.29 -28.32 -5.28
N ASP A 33 1.17 -28.94 -5.64
CA ASP A 33 0.09 -29.25 -4.72
C ASP A 33 0.56 -30.26 -3.66
N ASP A 34 -0.03 -30.10 -2.48
CA ASP A 34 -0.35 -31.13 -1.48
C ASP A 34 0.69 -31.54 -0.42
N ALA A 35 0.17 -31.73 0.80
CA ALA A 35 0.77 -32.28 2.02
C ALA A 35 1.64 -31.36 2.92
N SER A 36 1.01 -30.35 3.54
CA SER A 36 1.21 -30.13 4.99
C SER A 36 -0.08 -29.63 5.61
N GLY A 37 -0.60 -30.38 6.60
CA GLY A 37 -1.87 -30.11 7.26
C GLY A 37 -1.87 -28.73 7.89
N THR A 38 -2.51 -27.78 7.22
CA THR A 38 -2.89 -26.51 7.82
C THR A 38 -4.17 -26.82 8.60
N GLU A 39 -4.10 -26.85 9.93
CA GLU A 39 -5.30 -26.77 10.76
C GLU A 39 -6.17 -25.65 10.17
N VAL A 40 -7.38 -26.00 9.72
CA VAL A 40 -8.41 -25.01 9.41
C VAL A 40 -8.66 -24.28 10.72
N GLN A 41 -7.97 -23.15 10.93
CA GLN A 41 -8.26 -22.28 12.05
C GLN A 41 -9.71 -21.84 11.87
N ASP A 42 -10.57 -22.34 12.75
CA ASP A 42 -11.99 -22.02 12.76
C ASP A 42 -12.12 -20.49 12.79
N VAL A 43 -12.77 -19.94 11.77
CA VAL A 43 -12.87 -18.50 11.59
C VAL A 43 -13.72 -17.97 12.73
N ASP A 44 -13.15 -17.09 13.56
CA ASP A 44 -13.89 -16.49 14.67
C ASP A 44 -15.11 -15.70 14.12
N PRO A 45 -16.34 -16.22 14.30
CA PRO A 45 -17.51 -15.64 13.66
C PRO A 45 -17.85 -14.26 14.23
N GLU A 46 -17.46 -13.97 15.48
CA GLU A 46 -17.65 -12.66 16.09
C GLU A 46 -16.72 -11.63 15.45
N LEU A 47 -15.46 -12.00 15.16
CA LEU A 47 -14.54 -11.14 14.43
C LEU A 47 -15.02 -10.86 13.01
N VAL A 48 -15.55 -11.85 12.30
CA VAL A 48 -16.13 -11.65 10.95
C VAL A 48 -17.32 -10.70 11.03
N ALA A 49 -18.24 -10.93 11.97
CA ALA A 49 -19.41 -10.07 12.16
C ALA A 49 -19.05 -8.64 12.55
N ALA A 50 -17.95 -8.43 13.30
CA ALA A 50 -17.41 -7.12 13.59
C ALA A 50 -16.79 -6.46 12.35
N ALA A 51 -15.99 -7.22 11.59
CA ALA A 51 -15.34 -6.76 10.36
C ALA A 51 -16.34 -6.32 9.28
N LEU A 52 -17.47 -7.03 9.15
CA LEU A 52 -18.56 -6.69 8.23
C LEU A 52 -19.23 -5.35 8.56
N LYS A 53 -19.11 -4.84 9.79
CA LYS A 53 -19.68 -3.55 10.21
C LYS A 53 -18.72 -2.38 9.97
N SER A 54 -17.45 -2.63 9.68
CA SER A 54 -16.46 -1.60 9.38
C SER A 54 -16.73 -0.95 8.03
N SER A 55 -16.31 0.31 7.84
CA SER A 55 -16.32 0.92 6.50
C SER A 55 -15.41 0.12 5.55
N PRO A 56 -15.65 0.17 4.22
CA PRO A 56 -14.80 -0.51 3.24
C PRO A 56 -13.31 -0.19 3.41
N GLU A 57 -12.98 1.10 3.57
CA GLU A 57 -11.62 1.60 3.71
C GLU A 57 -11.03 1.16 5.05
N GLY A 58 -11.82 1.23 6.13
CA GLY A 58 -11.40 0.76 7.45
C GLY A 58 -11.09 -0.74 7.46
N LEU A 59 -11.86 -1.53 6.72
CA LEU A 59 -11.62 -2.96 6.55
C LEU A 59 -10.34 -3.22 5.72
N GLY A 60 -10.15 -2.51 4.61
CA GLY A 60 -8.94 -2.62 3.77
C GLY A 60 -7.67 -2.22 4.52
N VAL A 61 -7.68 -1.10 5.24
CA VAL A 61 -6.57 -0.67 6.10
C VAL A 61 -6.29 -1.70 7.19
N SER A 62 -7.32 -2.21 7.87
CA SER A 62 -7.15 -3.21 8.92
C SER A 62 -6.53 -4.49 8.40
N PHE A 63 -6.90 -4.91 7.18
CA PHE A 63 -6.28 -6.03 6.48
C PHE A 63 -4.78 -5.79 6.24
N LEU A 64 -4.42 -4.68 5.60
CA LEU A 64 -3.03 -4.35 5.28
C LEU A 64 -2.16 -4.20 6.55
N VAL A 65 -2.68 -3.55 7.59
CA VAL A 65 -1.98 -3.39 8.87
C VAL A 65 -1.71 -4.75 9.52
N ASN A 66 -2.67 -5.68 9.55
CA ASN A 66 -2.43 -6.99 10.15
C ASN A 66 -1.46 -7.83 9.31
N ARG A 67 -1.46 -7.68 7.99
CA ARG A 67 -0.46 -8.28 7.10
C ARG A 67 0.94 -7.74 7.40
N TYR A 68 1.08 -6.42 7.64
CA TYR A 68 2.34 -5.81 8.04
C TYR A 68 2.80 -6.25 9.43
N MET A 69 1.88 -6.35 10.40
CA MET A 69 2.18 -6.82 11.75
C MET A 69 2.70 -8.26 11.79
N ILE A 70 2.26 -9.13 10.87
CA ILE A 70 2.84 -10.47 10.70
C ILE A 70 4.32 -10.37 10.28
N LYS A 71 4.63 -9.53 9.28
CA LYS A 71 6.02 -9.29 8.84
C LYS A 71 6.90 -8.78 10.00
N LEU A 72 6.39 -7.83 10.79
CA LEU A 72 7.10 -7.32 11.97
C LEU A 72 7.31 -8.39 13.05
N ALA A 73 6.32 -9.25 13.28
CA ALA A 73 6.45 -10.36 14.22
C ALA A 73 7.48 -11.41 13.75
N ASP A 74 7.59 -11.64 12.45
CA ASP A 74 8.63 -12.51 11.89
C ASP A 74 10.03 -11.94 12.14
N LEU A 75 10.24 -10.65 11.85
CA LEU A 75 11.50 -9.96 12.21
C LEU A 75 11.80 -10.02 13.71
N ALA A 76 10.78 -9.91 14.56
CA ALA A 76 10.96 -10.00 16.01
C ALA A 76 11.34 -11.41 16.49
N THR A 77 10.91 -12.46 15.77
CA THR A 77 11.31 -13.85 16.03
C THR A 77 12.82 -14.03 15.81
N GLU A 78 13.40 -13.28 14.86
CA GLU A 78 14.84 -13.24 14.59
C GLU A 78 15.65 -12.45 15.65
N GLY A 79 14.97 -11.84 16.63
CA GLY A 79 15.58 -11.15 17.77
C GLY A 79 15.62 -9.63 17.64
N ILE A 80 15.02 -9.06 16.58
CA ILE A 80 14.86 -7.62 16.44
C ILE A 80 13.76 -7.14 17.41
N GLN A 81 13.99 -6.03 18.12
CA GLN A 81 12.92 -5.39 18.89
C GLN A 81 12.23 -4.35 18.03
N ILE A 82 10.91 -4.48 17.90
CA ILE A 82 10.09 -3.59 17.08
C ILE A 82 9.20 -2.76 18.00
N GLN A 83 9.33 -1.44 17.94
CA GLN A 83 8.40 -0.53 18.61
C GLN A 83 7.19 -0.29 17.71
N THR A 84 6.00 -0.55 18.22
CA THR A 84 4.72 -0.25 17.56
C THR A 84 3.87 0.68 18.42
N PRO A 85 2.79 1.27 17.89
CA PRO A 85 1.83 2.03 18.70
C PRO A 85 1.18 1.21 19.81
N GLU A 86 1.05 -0.11 19.63
CA GLU A 86 0.45 -1.03 20.61
C GLU A 86 1.45 -1.52 21.67
N GLY A 87 2.74 -1.20 21.51
CA GLY A 87 3.82 -1.63 22.41
C GLY A 87 5.00 -2.24 21.66
N VAL A 88 5.88 -2.90 22.42
CA VAL A 88 7.08 -3.56 21.88
C VAL A 88 6.74 -4.99 21.46
N ILE A 89 7.07 -5.34 20.22
CA ILE A 89 7.15 -6.73 19.77
C ILE A 89 8.60 -7.17 19.91
N ASP A 90 8.84 -8.19 20.71
CA ASP A 90 10.14 -8.81 20.89
C ASP A 90 10.04 -10.33 20.66
N LYS A 91 11.15 -11.03 20.78
CA LYS A 91 11.20 -12.49 20.58
C LYS A 91 10.21 -13.28 21.47
N ARG A 92 9.84 -12.75 22.64
CA ARG A 92 8.92 -13.43 23.59
C ARG A 92 7.46 -13.23 23.18
N SER A 93 7.12 -12.07 22.64
CA SER A 93 5.76 -11.72 22.22
C SER A 93 5.45 -11.99 20.74
N ALA A 94 6.49 -12.14 19.90
CA ALA A 94 6.39 -12.32 18.45
C ALA A 94 5.38 -13.40 18.03
N THR A 95 5.50 -14.62 18.54
CA THR A 95 4.61 -15.74 18.18
C THR A 95 3.15 -15.45 18.54
N VAL A 96 2.90 -14.84 19.69
CA VAL A 96 1.54 -14.48 20.11
C VAL A 96 0.98 -13.40 19.17
N LYS A 97 1.79 -12.39 18.84
CA LYS A 97 1.36 -11.30 17.98
C LYS A 97 1.11 -11.74 16.55
N LYS A 98 1.95 -12.64 16.02
CA LYS A 98 1.76 -13.26 14.71
C LYS A 98 0.43 -14.00 14.65
N ARG A 99 0.16 -14.91 15.59
CA ARG A 99 -1.11 -15.66 15.63
C ARG A 99 -2.33 -14.76 15.77
N GLU A 100 -2.26 -13.74 16.62
CA GLU A 100 -3.34 -12.76 16.76
C GLU A 100 -3.64 -12.06 15.42
N SER A 101 -2.59 -11.61 14.74
CA SER A 101 -2.68 -10.90 13.47
C SER A 101 -3.18 -11.81 12.34
N GLU A 102 -2.72 -13.07 12.29
CA GLU A 102 -3.20 -14.10 11.35
C GLU A 102 -4.69 -14.38 11.54
N ARG A 103 -5.15 -14.55 12.78
CA ARG A 103 -6.58 -14.75 13.09
C ARG A 103 -7.43 -13.57 12.60
N ARG A 104 -6.99 -12.33 12.87
CA ARG A 104 -7.68 -11.11 12.41
C ARG A 104 -7.66 -11.02 10.89
N LEU A 105 -6.53 -11.29 10.25
CA LEU A 105 -6.36 -11.27 8.79
C LEU A 105 -7.31 -12.25 8.12
N HIS A 106 -7.48 -13.45 8.68
CA HIS A 106 -8.42 -14.45 8.16
C HIS A 106 -9.87 -13.97 8.26
N ALA A 107 -10.27 -13.38 9.39
CA ALA A 107 -11.61 -12.80 9.55
C ALA A 107 -11.86 -11.64 8.57
N TYR A 108 -10.88 -10.76 8.37
CA TYR A 108 -10.98 -9.66 7.40
C TYR A 108 -11.07 -10.17 5.96
N ARG A 109 -10.28 -11.18 5.58
CA ARG A 109 -10.39 -11.84 4.28
C ARG A 109 -11.82 -12.34 4.03
N GLN A 110 -12.40 -13.06 4.98
CA GLN A 110 -13.79 -13.55 4.85
C GLN A 110 -14.79 -12.40 4.72
N ALA A 111 -14.65 -11.35 5.53
CA ALA A 111 -15.52 -10.18 5.44
C ALA A 111 -15.42 -9.46 4.09
N ILE A 112 -14.21 -9.29 3.54
CA ILE A 112 -14.02 -8.68 2.21
C ILE A 112 -14.64 -9.55 1.12
N LEU A 113 -14.39 -10.86 1.14
CA LEU A 113 -14.99 -11.80 0.17
C LEU A 113 -16.52 -11.79 0.22
N GLN A 114 -17.11 -11.68 1.41
CA GLN A 114 -18.57 -11.59 1.58
C GLN A 114 -19.16 -10.27 1.09
N ARG A 115 -18.43 -9.16 1.25
CA ARG A 115 -18.86 -7.83 0.76
C ARG A 115 -18.68 -7.69 -0.76
N GLY A 116 -17.75 -8.44 -1.33
CA GLY A 116 -17.36 -8.33 -2.72
C GLY A 116 -16.35 -7.21 -2.95
N PHE A 117 -15.91 -7.09 -4.21
CA PHE A 117 -14.89 -6.14 -4.63
C PHE A 117 -14.97 -5.93 -6.15
N ASP A 118 -14.65 -4.72 -6.61
CA ASP A 118 -14.54 -4.39 -8.03
C ASP A 118 -13.29 -5.04 -8.65
N ASP A 119 -13.37 -5.31 -9.96
CA ASP A 119 -12.21 -5.72 -10.76
C ASP A 119 -11.49 -4.49 -11.31
N LEU A 120 -10.32 -4.21 -10.73
CA LEU A 120 -9.46 -3.10 -11.12
C LEU A 120 -8.47 -3.49 -12.22
N SER A 121 -8.40 -4.76 -12.62
CA SER A 121 -7.38 -5.26 -13.55
C SER A 121 -7.35 -4.47 -14.85
N GLY A 122 -6.14 -4.07 -15.27
CA GLY A 122 -5.94 -3.41 -16.55
C GLY A 122 -4.97 -2.23 -16.49
N VAL A 123 -4.91 -1.52 -17.61
CA VAL A 123 -4.01 -0.39 -17.80
C VAL A 123 -4.78 0.91 -17.64
N TYR A 124 -4.18 1.87 -16.94
CA TYR A 124 -4.74 3.19 -16.68
C TYR A 124 -3.70 4.26 -16.99
N ARG A 125 -4.21 5.45 -17.30
CA ARG A 125 -3.42 6.67 -17.46
C ARG A 125 -3.93 7.78 -16.55
N ILE A 126 -3.08 8.75 -16.28
CA ILE A 126 -3.46 9.93 -15.49
C ILE A 126 -4.44 10.76 -16.32
N ALA A 127 -5.70 10.82 -15.88
CA ALA A 127 -6.69 11.72 -16.45
C ALA A 127 -6.57 13.12 -15.85
N SER A 128 -6.31 13.21 -14.54
CA SER A 128 -6.02 14.48 -13.88
C SER A 128 -5.27 14.27 -12.56
N VAL A 129 -4.48 15.27 -12.16
CA VAL A 129 -3.84 15.31 -10.85
C VAL A 129 -3.81 16.75 -10.35
N THR A 130 -4.16 16.95 -9.07
CA THR A 130 -4.14 18.27 -8.46
C THR A 130 -2.71 18.66 -8.03
N PRO A 131 -2.29 19.93 -8.17
CA PRO A 131 -0.94 20.36 -7.77
C PRO A 131 -0.57 20.10 -6.31
N SER A 132 -1.55 20.10 -5.39
CA SER A 132 -1.30 19.83 -3.96
C SER A 132 -0.80 18.41 -3.67
N CYS A 133 -0.89 17.50 -4.64
CA CYS A 133 -0.30 16.17 -4.51
C CYS A 133 1.23 16.18 -4.43
N ALA A 134 1.89 17.20 -4.98
CA ALA A 134 3.34 17.37 -4.86
C ALA A 134 3.78 17.58 -3.40
N ASP A 135 2.91 18.16 -2.57
CA ASP A 135 3.15 18.44 -1.15
C ASP A 135 2.64 17.32 -0.23
N SER A 136 2.15 16.21 -0.78
CA SER A 136 1.58 15.10 0.00
C SER A 136 2.62 14.24 0.71
N ARG A 137 3.91 14.38 0.36
CA ARG A 137 5.02 13.50 0.81
C ARG A 137 4.95 12.06 0.30
N SER A 138 4.02 11.75 -0.60
CA SER A 138 4.02 10.49 -1.35
C SER A 138 4.82 10.65 -2.65
N LEU A 139 5.85 9.83 -2.85
CA LEU A 139 6.76 9.97 -4.00
C LEU A 139 6.00 9.88 -5.32
N TRP A 140 5.08 8.93 -5.43
CA TRP A 140 4.39 8.67 -6.70
C TRP A 140 3.24 9.65 -6.97
N LEU A 141 2.64 10.23 -5.93
CA LEU A 141 1.73 11.36 -6.12
C LEU A 141 2.48 12.63 -6.57
N SER A 142 3.68 12.87 -6.04
CA SER A 142 4.55 13.94 -6.52
C SER A 142 5.01 13.69 -7.96
N GLY A 143 5.45 12.48 -8.30
CA GLY A 143 5.86 12.13 -9.65
C GLY A 143 4.72 12.21 -10.67
N ALA A 144 3.48 11.92 -10.26
CA ALA A 144 2.30 12.13 -11.10
C ALA A 144 2.08 13.61 -11.46
N VAL A 145 2.26 14.52 -10.49
CA VAL A 145 2.18 15.98 -10.73
C VAL A 145 3.28 16.45 -11.68
N GLU A 146 4.48 15.88 -11.58
CA GLU A 146 5.61 16.21 -12.43
C GLU A 146 5.55 15.55 -13.82
N GLY A 147 4.52 14.75 -14.11
CA GLY A 147 4.38 14.06 -15.39
C GLY A 147 5.41 12.94 -15.59
N ILE A 148 6.00 12.43 -14.50
CA ILE A 148 7.02 11.39 -14.52
C ILE A 148 6.45 10.05 -14.94
N PHE A 149 5.15 9.79 -14.79
CA PHE A 149 4.55 8.48 -15.04
C PHE A 149 3.71 8.46 -16.32
N GLU A 150 3.93 7.44 -17.14
CA GLU A 150 3.19 7.21 -18.38
C GLU A 150 1.99 6.29 -18.16
N LYS A 151 2.21 5.20 -17.40
CA LYS A 151 1.26 4.07 -17.31
C LYS A 151 1.16 3.54 -15.89
N PHE A 152 -0.06 3.16 -15.51
CA PHE A 152 -0.41 2.51 -14.25
C PHE A 152 -1.09 1.17 -14.59
N GLU A 153 -0.50 0.06 -14.17
CA GLU A 153 -1.02 -1.28 -14.49
C GLU A 153 -1.42 -2.00 -13.21
N PHE A 154 -2.71 -2.32 -13.09
CA PHE A 154 -3.26 -3.09 -11.99
C PHE A 154 -3.30 -4.56 -12.38
N SER A 155 -2.61 -5.39 -11.59
CA SER A 155 -2.71 -6.85 -11.62
C SER A 155 -3.42 -7.30 -10.35
N GLN A 156 -4.60 -7.92 -10.49
CA GLN A 156 -5.45 -8.25 -9.35
C GLN A 156 -5.62 -9.77 -9.20
N ARG A 157 -5.49 -10.25 -7.96
CA ARG A 157 -5.78 -11.63 -7.57
C ARG A 157 -6.79 -11.61 -6.43
N SER A 158 -8.05 -11.91 -6.74
CA SER A 158 -9.16 -11.72 -5.81
C SER A 158 -9.26 -10.24 -5.40
N PHE A 159 -9.35 -9.90 -4.12
CA PHE A 159 -9.43 -8.52 -3.65
C PHE A 159 -8.05 -7.86 -3.45
N GLU A 160 -6.96 -8.61 -3.58
CA GLU A 160 -5.59 -8.11 -3.47
C GLU A 160 -5.10 -7.69 -4.85
N PHE A 161 -4.42 -6.55 -4.96
CA PHE A 161 -3.83 -6.10 -6.22
C PHE A 161 -2.40 -5.62 -6.05
N ALA A 162 -1.65 -5.73 -7.14
CA ALA A 162 -0.38 -5.05 -7.36
C ALA A 162 -0.59 -3.94 -8.40
N LEU A 163 0.01 -2.78 -8.16
CA LEU A 163 0.01 -1.64 -9.07
C LEU A 163 1.45 -1.38 -9.51
N SER A 164 1.74 -1.65 -10.77
CA SER A 164 3.02 -1.35 -11.40
C SER A 164 2.95 -0.01 -12.11
N ILE A 165 3.84 0.91 -11.75
CA ILE A 165 3.89 2.26 -12.31
C ILE A 165 5.10 2.37 -13.24
N THR A 166 4.86 2.69 -14.50
CA THR A 166 5.90 2.87 -15.52
C THR A 166 6.25 4.35 -15.67
N PRO A 167 7.52 4.75 -15.49
CA PRO A 167 7.95 6.12 -15.72
C PRO A 167 8.04 6.45 -17.22
N THR A 168 7.80 7.71 -17.57
CA THR A 168 8.08 8.30 -18.88
C THR A 168 9.59 8.30 -19.09
N ILE A 169 10.06 7.55 -20.09
CA ILE A 169 11.47 7.55 -20.47
C ILE A 169 11.71 8.74 -21.41
N GLU A 170 12.10 9.89 -20.87
CA GLU A 170 12.70 10.93 -21.71
C GLU A 170 14.05 10.45 -22.25
N SER A 171 14.25 10.62 -23.56
CA SER A 171 15.46 10.22 -24.28
C SER A 171 16.71 10.86 -23.67
N GLY A 172 17.38 10.15 -22.76
CA GLY A 172 18.57 10.62 -22.06
C GLY A 172 18.76 10.02 -20.67
N ILE A 173 17.69 9.59 -20.01
CA ILE A 173 17.75 8.82 -18.77
C ILE A 173 17.56 7.35 -19.14
N LYS A 174 18.68 6.65 -19.34
CA LYS A 174 18.71 5.21 -19.64
C LYS A 174 18.00 4.42 -18.56
N ASP A 175 17.05 3.57 -18.97
CA ASP A 175 16.74 2.19 -18.57
C ASP A 175 16.71 1.76 -17.08
N ASP A 176 17.07 2.60 -16.11
CA ASP A 176 17.28 2.21 -14.70
C ASP A 176 16.24 2.79 -13.73
N ILE A 177 15.26 3.59 -14.20
CA ILE A 177 14.10 3.88 -13.35
C ILE A 177 13.17 2.67 -13.47
N GLY A 178 13.43 1.66 -12.63
CA GLY A 178 12.61 0.46 -12.55
C GLY A 178 11.14 0.78 -12.28
N THR A 179 10.27 -0.19 -12.56
CA THR A 179 8.85 -0.09 -12.22
C THR A 179 8.69 0.09 -10.72
N LEU A 180 7.85 1.04 -10.31
CA LEU A 180 7.44 1.14 -8.91
C LEU A 180 6.25 0.22 -8.70
N ASP A 181 6.44 -0.82 -7.90
CA ASP A 181 5.39 -1.77 -7.55
C ASP A 181 4.80 -1.40 -6.19
N LEU A 182 3.50 -1.18 -6.18
CA LEU A 182 2.69 -0.90 -4.99
C LEU A 182 1.75 -2.08 -4.74
N GLU A 183 1.39 -2.31 -3.48
CA GLU A 183 0.39 -3.31 -3.12
C GLU A 183 -0.83 -2.65 -2.50
N GLY A 184 -1.99 -3.26 -2.71
CA GLY A 184 -3.23 -2.77 -2.12
C GLY A 184 -4.33 -3.81 -2.07
N VAL A 185 -5.46 -3.37 -1.53
CA VAL A 185 -6.69 -4.17 -1.43
C VAL A 185 -7.88 -3.35 -1.88
N VAL A 186 -8.86 -4.02 -2.50
CA VAL A 186 -10.14 -3.45 -2.89
C VAL A 186 -11.27 -4.12 -2.09
N VAL A 187 -12.19 -3.32 -1.56
CA VAL A 187 -13.36 -3.75 -0.80
C VAL A 187 -14.55 -2.98 -1.34
N GLU A 188 -15.52 -3.68 -1.91
CA GLU A 188 -16.57 -3.06 -2.75
C GLU A 188 -15.89 -2.23 -3.86
N SER A 189 -16.22 -0.94 -3.98
CA SER A 189 -15.56 -0.01 -4.90
C SER A 189 -14.35 0.73 -4.28
N ASN A 190 -14.06 0.54 -3.00
CA ASN A 190 -13.00 1.31 -2.32
C ASN A 190 -11.69 0.54 -2.34
N LEU A 191 -10.60 1.22 -2.63
CA LEU A 191 -9.26 0.65 -2.59
C LEU A 191 -8.38 1.34 -1.55
N VAL A 192 -7.44 0.59 -1.01
CA VAL A 192 -6.40 1.09 -0.10
C VAL A 192 -5.06 0.64 -0.64
N ILE A 193 -4.13 1.58 -0.81
CA ILE A 193 -2.77 1.34 -1.33
C ILE A 193 -1.76 1.65 -0.23
N GLU A 194 -0.80 0.76 -0.05
CA GLU A 194 0.37 0.96 0.81
C GLU A 194 1.41 1.85 0.08
N ASP A 195 1.83 2.95 0.69
CA ASP A 195 2.95 3.75 0.15
C ASP A 195 4.29 3.14 0.62
N PRO A 196 5.13 2.62 -0.28
CA PRO A 196 6.33 1.87 0.08
C PRO A 196 7.41 2.74 0.72
N ILE A 197 7.35 4.06 0.54
CA ILE A 197 8.36 4.99 1.05
C ILE A 197 7.99 5.51 2.44
N ASN A 198 6.70 5.43 2.79
CA ASN A 198 6.21 5.85 4.08
C ASN A 198 5.21 4.80 4.56
N SER A 199 5.68 3.83 5.34
CA SER A 199 4.90 2.68 5.81
C SER A 199 3.65 3.03 6.62
N ASP A 200 3.59 4.25 7.17
CA ASP A 200 2.41 4.77 7.90
C ASP A 200 1.41 5.47 6.96
N TYR A 201 1.76 5.59 5.67
CA TYR A 201 1.02 6.32 4.66
C TYR A 201 0.22 5.36 3.80
N PHE A 202 -1.07 5.28 4.11
CA PHE A 202 -2.04 4.62 3.23
C PHE A 202 -2.71 5.67 2.36
N LEU A 203 -2.94 5.31 1.11
CA LEU A 203 -3.75 6.07 0.19
C LEU A 203 -5.11 5.39 0.08
N GLU A 204 -6.16 6.17 0.05
CA GLU A 204 -7.53 5.68 -0.20
C GLU A 204 -7.91 6.02 -1.63
N GLY A 205 -8.71 5.16 -2.24
CA GLY A 205 -9.29 5.44 -3.53
C GLY A 205 -10.65 4.81 -3.71
N GLU A 206 -11.32 5.24 -4.77
CA GLU A 206 -12.64 4.76 -5.15
C GLU A 206 -12.66 4.47 -6.66
N SER A 207 -13.12 3.27 -7.00
CA SER A 207 -13.46 2.82 -8.34
C SER A 207 -14.81 3.40 -8.74
N LEU A 208 -14.83 4.07 -9.89
CA LEU A 208 -16.00 4.72 -10.48
C LEU A 208 -16.17 4.22 -11.93
N GLY A 209 -16.20 2.89 -12.09
CA GLY A 209 -16.22 2.21 -13.39
C GLY A 209 -14.84 2.29 -14.05
N GLU A 210 -14.76 2.99 -15.18
CA GLU A 210 -13.50 3.16 -15.94
C GLU A 210 -12.53 4.15 -15.29
N ARG A 211 -12.81 4.64 -14.09
CA ARG A 211 -11.99 5.63 -13.39
C ARG A 211 -11.67 5.21 -11.98
N ILE A 212 -10.50 5.58 -11.52
CA ILE A 212 -10.06 5.40 -10.14
C ILE A 212 -9.66 6.77 -9.60
N GLU A 213 -10.31 7.24 -8.53
CA GLU A 213 -9.84 8.40 -7.79
C GLU A 213 -8.99 7.95 -6.61
N ILE A 214 -7.79 8.50 -6.44
CA ILE A 214 -6.87 8.20 -5.33
C ILE A 214 -6.54 9.49 -4.56
N ARG A 215 -6.52 9.39 -3.24
CA ARG A 215 -6.26 10.50 -2.30
C ARG A 215 -5.44 10.03 -1.10
N PRO A 216 -4.64 10.92 -0.50
CA PRO A 216 -4.03 10.65 0.79
C PRO A 216 -5.04 10.60 1.93
N ARG A 217 -4.87 9.62 2.82
CA ARG A 217 -5.69 9.56 4.04
C ARG A 217 -5.26 10.65 5.01
N LEU A 218 -6.24 11.34 5.60
CA LEU A 218 -5.98 12.44 6.55
C LEU A 218 -5.56 11.96 7.94
N ASP A 219 -5.82 10.69 8.27
CA ASP A 219 -5.54 10.12 9.58
C ASP A 219 -4.04 9.89 9.83
N VAL A 220 -3.22 9.84 8.77
CA VAL A 220 -1.75 9.80 8.87
C VAL A 220 -1.19 10.95 9.72
N LEU A 221 -1.86 12.10 9.73
CA LEU A 221 -1.48 13.25 10.54
C LEU A 221 -1.60 13.02 12.04
N LYS A 222 -2.40 12.02 12.48
CA LYS A 222 -2.55 11.68 13.90
C LYS A 222 -1.35 10.90 14.43
N GLY A 223 -0.72 10.09 13.58
CA GLY A 223 0.46 9.30 13.92
C GLY A 223 1.78 10.03 13.67
N TRP A 224 1.74 11.22 13.07
CA TRP A 224 2.95 11.92 12.64
C TRP A 224 3.84 12.30 13.83
N PRO A 225 5.16 12.00 13.80
CA PRO A 225 6.05 12.37 14.88
C PRO A 225 6.08 13.88 15.10
N SER A 226 6.03 14.32 16.36
CA SER A 226 5.97 15.74 16.72
C SER A 226 7.23 16.54 16.33
N TRP A 227 8.35 15.85 16.12
CA TRP A 227 9.63 16.45 15.70
C TRP A 227 9.77 16.55 14.18
N ALA A 228 8.93 15.86 13.41
CA ALA A 228 8.94 15.91 11.96
C ALA A 228 7.98 17.01 11.45
N SER A 229 8.21 17.49 10.23
CA SER A 229 7.30 18.45 9.58
C SER A 229 6.26 17.69 8.75
N PRO A 230 5.01 17.50 9.23
CA PRO A 230 3.99 16.81 8.46
C PRO A 230 3.58 17.60 7.21
N PRO A 231 3.05 16.92 6.18
CA PRO A 231 2.30 17.59 5.12
C PRO A 231 1.13 18.37 5.73
N LYS A 232 0.75 19.49 5.14
CA LYS A 232 -0.37 20.28 5.69
C LYS A 232 -1.67 19.55 5.40
N LYS A 233 -2.59 19.54 6.37
CA LYS A 233 -3.94 18.97 6.22
C LYS A 233 -4.66 19.44 4.96
N ARG A 234 -4.49 20.71 4.58
CA ARG A 234 -5.11 21.27 3.37
C ARG A 234 -4.53 20.67 2.09
N ASP A 235 -3.23 20.37 2.07
CA ASP A 235 -2.54 19.86 0.89
C ASP A 235 -2.98 18.40 0.68
N LEU A 236 -3.09 17.61 1.77
CA LEU A 236 -3.66 16.27 1.72
C LEU A 236 -5.12 16.26 1.28
N LYS A 237 -5.96 17.11 1.88
CA LYS A 237 -7.39 17.19 1.56
C LYS A 237 -7.66 17.55 0.09
N ASN A 238 -6.81 18.39 -0.47
CA ASN A 238 -6.95 18.86 -1.84
C ASN A 238 -6.22 17.96 -2.84
N CYS A 239 -5.32 17.07 -2.38
CA CYS A 239 -4.66 16.13 -3.26
C CYS A 239 -5.64 15.09 -3.78
N LYS A 240 -5.78 15.06 -5.11
CA LYS A 240 -6.54 14.07 -5.85
C LYS A 240 -5.79 13.69 -7.12
N LEU A 241 -5.60 12.39 -7.29
CA LEU A 241 -5.18 11.76 -8.53
C LEU A 241 -6.40 11.04 -9.13
N VAL A 242 -6.63 11.21 -10.43
CA VAL A 242 -7.66 10.48 -11.16
C VAL A 242 -6.98 9.72 -12.28
N LEU A 243 -7.15 8.40 -12.25
CA LEU A 243 -6.74 7.48 -13.29
C LEU A 243 -7.96 7.11 -14.14
N GLU A 244 -7.76 6.95 -15.44
CA GLU A 244 -8.80 6.49 -16.37
C GLU A 244 -8.28 5.29 -17.15
N ARG A 245 -9.14 4.27 -17.29
CA ARG A 245 -8.79 3.02 -17.96
C ARG A 245 -8.47 3.31 -19.41
N HIS A 246 -7.41 2.68 -19.88
CA HIS A 246 -7.00 2.70 -21.27
C HIS A 246 -7.19 1.29 -21.82
N GLU A 247 -8.12 1.12 -22.76
CA GLU A 247 -8.27 -0.14 -23.49
C GLU A 247 -6.96 -0.41 -24.24
N SER A 248 -6.34 -1.56 -23.97
CA SER A 248 -5.19 -2.04 -24.72
C SER A 248 -5.62 -2.29 -26.16
N GLU A 249 -5.08 -1.52 -27.13
CA GLU A 249 -5.17 -1.85 -28.56
C GLU A 249 -4.42 -3.16 -28.90
#